data_AF-A0A3A8EDP9-F1
#
_entry.id   AF-A0A3A8EDP9-F1
#
_cell.length_a   1.000
_cell.length_b   1.000
_cell.length_c   1.000
_cell.angle_alpha   90.00
_cell.angle_beta   90.00
_cell.angle_gamma   90.00
#
_symmetry.space_group_name_H-M   'P 1'
#
loop_
_entity.id
_entity.type
_entity.pdbx_description
1 polymer ?
#
loop_
_entity_poly.entity_id
_entity_poly.type
_entity_poly.pdbx_seq_one_letter_code
_entity_poly.pdbx_strand_id
1 'polypeptide(L)' 'MIEKIKKWWNGEWVTYGGSDAFGIGLDRHWTSRFAHSLLGYLKKHQAWIIPTFITVAVSIYLAK' A
#
# COMPACT_ATOMS: atom_id res chain seq x y z
N MET A 1 -10.40 -8.69 12.92
CA MET A 1 -9.07 -8.55 12.27
C MET A 1 -9.18 -7.79 10.95
N ILE A 2 -10.13 -8.18 10.07
CA ILE A 2 -10.40 -7.52 8.78
C ILE A 2 -10.71 -6.02 8.92
N GLU A 3 -11.51 -5.62 9.92
CA GLU A 3 -11.85 -4.21 10.14
C GLU A 3 -10.65 -3.34 10.53
N LYS A 4 -9.71 -3.88 11.32
CA LYS A 4 -8.47 -3.18 11.70
C LYS A 4 -7.60 -2.94 10.47
N ILE A 5 -7.51 -3.93 9.58
CA ILE A 5 -6.77 -3.79 8.31
C ILE A 5 -7.46 -2.78 7.40
N LYS A 6 -8.80 -2.81 7.30
CA LYS A 6 -9.56 -1.82 6.50
C LYS A 6 -9.36 -0.39 7.01
N LYS A 7 -9.40 -0.18 8.34
CA LYS A 7 -9.12 1.12 8.96
C LYS A 7 -7.69 1.58 8.71
N TRP A 8 -6.72 0.69 8.92
CA TRP A 8 -5.31 0.99 8.64
C TRP A 8 -5.08 1.31 7.15
N TRP A 9 -5.72 0.57 6.25
CA TRP A 9 -5.60 0.76 4.80
C TRP A 9 -6.22 2.09 4.35
N ASN A 10 -7.49 2.34 4.69
CA ASN A 10 -8.18 3.55 4.28
C ASN A 10 -7.70 4.81 5.02
N GLY A 11 -7.09 4.64 6.19
CA GLY A 11 -6.85 5.72 7.14
C GLY A 11 -8.07 5.99 8.00
N GLU A 12 -7.86 6.76 9.07
CA GLU A 12 -8.96 7.29 9.87
C GLU A 12 -9.16 8.77 9.51
N TRP A 13 -10.43 9.18 9.42
CA TRP A 13 -10.76 10.60 9.26
C TRP A 13 -10.53 11.26 10.60
N VAL A 14 -9.52 12.12 10.66
CA VAL A 14 -9.18 12.89 11.86
C VAL A 14 -9.61 14.33 11.60
N THR A 15 -10.49 14.82 12.46
CA THR A 15 -10.82 16.24 12.52
C THR A 15 -9.66 16.92 13.24
N TYR A 16 -8.87 17.68 12.50
CA TYR A 16 -7.85 18.53 13.11
C TYR A 16 -8.59 19.73 13.70
N GLY A 17 -8.69 19.78 15.03
CA GLY A 17 -9.29 20.88 15.78
C GLY A 17 -8.21 21.70 16.46
N GLY A 18 -7.67 22.68 15.74
CA GLY A 18 -6.81 23.73 16.28
C GLY A 18 -7.49 25.10 16.15
N SER A 19 -7.11 26.07 16.97
CA SER A 19 -7.69 27.42 17.02
C SER A 19 -7.77 28.15 15.68
N ASP A 20 -6.97 27.75 14.69
CA ASP A 20 -6.84 28.44 13.39
C ASP A 20 -7.05 27.53 12.16
N ALA A 21 -7.44 26.26 12.34
CA ALA A 21 -7.69 25.37 11.20
C ALA A 21 -8.81 24.37 11.48
N PHE A 22 -9.92 24.49 10.74
CA PHE A 22 -10.96 23.48 10.66
C PHE A 22 -10.74 22.64 9.39
N GLY A 23 -10.28 21.40 9.56
CA GLY A 23 -9.99 20.52 8.44
C GLY A 23 -10.35 19.07 8.76
N ILE A 24 -11.12 18.45 7.86
CA ILE A 24 -11.31 16.99 7.84
C ILE A 24 -10.15 16.43 7.02
N GLY A 25 -9.15 15.88 7.69
CA GLY A 25 -7.98 15.28 7.06
C GLY A 25 -8.05 13.76 7.15
N LEU A 26 -7.70 13.07 6.07
CA LEU A 26 -7.52 11.63 6.11
C LEU A 26 -6.13 11.34 6.68
N ASP A 27 -6.04 10.98 7.96
CA ASP A 27 -4.77 10.62 8.54
C ASP A 27 -4.48 9.14 8.29
N ARG A 28 -3.48 8.90 7.43
CA ARG A 28 -2.96 7.57 7.15
C ARG A 28 -1.59 7.44 7.79
N HIS A 29 -1.43 6.40 8.59
CA HIS A 29 -0.12 5.92 9.05
C HIS A 29 0.84 5.82 7.85
N TRP A 30 2.10 6.18 8.08
CA TRP A 30 3.15 6.15 7.05
C TRP A 30 3.24 4.78 6.36
N THR A 31 3.01 3.69 7.08
CA THR A 31 3.00 2.32 6.56
C THR A 31 1.87 2.08 5.55
N SER A 32 0.71 2.71 5.74
CA SER A 32 -0.41 2.63 4.78
C SER A 32 -0.14 3.46 3.53
N ARG A 33 0.48 4.63 3.68
CA ARG A 33 0.94 5.46 2.55
C ARG A 33 2.00 4.71 1.73
N PHE A 34 2.96 4.07 2.40
CA PHE A 34 3.96 3.23 1.77
C PHE A 34 3.32 2.06 1.03
N ALA A 35 2.36 1.36 1.63
CA ALA A 35 1.68 0.24 0.98
C ALA A 35 0.89 0.68 -0.27
N HIS A 36 0.23 1.84 -0.24
CA HIS A 36 -0.40 2.43 -1.42
C HIS A 36 0.61 2.79 -2.52
N SER A 37 1.76 3.38 -2.13
CA SER A 37 2.85 3.69 -3.05
C SER A 37 3.42 2.43 -3.70
N LEU A 38 3.64 1.38 -2.89
CA LEU A 38 4.12 0.09 -3.36
C LEU A 38 3.13 -0.56 -4.33
N LEU A 39 1.83 -0.59 -4.01
CA LEU A 39 0.83 -1.11 -4.94
C LEU A 39 0.75 -0.29 -6.23
N GLY A 40 0.89 1.05 -6.14
CA GLY A 40 0.96 1.92 -7.29
C GLY A 40 2.16 1.60 -8.19
N TYR A 41 3.33 1.41 -7.58
CA TYR A 41 4.55 0.99 -8.27
C TYR A 41 4.37 -0.39 -8.94
N LEU A 42 3.86 -1.37 -8.20
CA LEU A 42 3.59 -2.71 -8.71
C LEU A 42 2.60 -2.69 -9.88
N LYS A 43 1.52 -1.91 -9.80
CA LYS A 43 0.57 -1.74 -10.91
C LYS A 43 1.21 -1.07 -12.13
N LYS A 44 1.97 0.01 -11.92
CA LYS A 44 2.63 0.74 -13.01
C LYS A 44 3.67 -0.12 -13.73
N HIS A 45 4.39 -0.96 -12.99
CA HIS A 45 5.47 -1.80 -13.50
C HIS A 45 5.06 -3.28 -13.65
N GLN A 46 3.76 -3.61 -13.59
CA GLN A 46 3.27 -4.99 -13.61
C GLN A 46 3.77 -5.76 -14.84
N ALA A 47 3.88 -5.08 -15.97
CA ALA A 47 4.31 -5.65 -17.24
C ALA A 47 5.74 -6.22 -17.19
N TRP A 48 6.59 -5.69 -16.31
CA TRP A 48 7.95 -6.18 -16.10
C TRP A 48 8.05 -7.06 -14.86
N ILE A 49 7.34 -6.73 -13.78
CA ILE A 49 7.41 -7.47 -12.51
C ILE A 49 6.86 -8.89 -12.65
N ILE A 50 5.73 -9.06 -13.34
CA ILE A 50 5.09 -10.38 -13.51
C ILE A 50 6.01 -11.36 -14.24
N PRO A 51 6.55 -11.05 -15.45
CA PRO A 51 7.45 -11.98 -16.13
C PRO A 51 8.73 -12.23 -15.33
N THR A 52 9.34 -11.22 -14.71
CA THR A 52 10.54 -11.42 -13.87
C THR A 52 10.26 -12.37 -12.70
N PHE A 53 9.13 -12.21 -12.02
CA PHE A 53 8.76 -13.10 -10.91
C PHE A 53 8.55 -14.54 -11.37
N ILE A 54 7.87 -14.74 -12.51
CA ILE A 54 7.67 -16.07 -13.12
C ILE A 54 9.02 -16.69 -13.48
N THR A 55 9.91 -15.94 -14.14
CA THR A 55 11.24 -16.44 -14.52
C THR A 55 12.01 -16.90 -13.29
N VAL A 56 12.05 -16.10 -12.22
CA VAL A 56 12.75 -16.46 -10.98
C VAL A 56 12.14 -17.72 -10.35
N ALA A 57 10.82 -17.81 -10.26
CA ALA A 57 10.14 -18.97 -9.68
C ALA A 57 10.40 -20.26 -10.48
N VAL A 58 10.34 -20.18 -11.81
CA VAL A 58 10.64 -21.29 -12.71
C VAL A 58 12.11 -21.69 -12.61
N SER A 59 13.05 -20.74 -12.55
CA SER A 59 14.47 -21.03 -12.37
C SER A 59 14.75 -21.76 -11.06
N ILE A 60 14.10 -21.35 -9.95
CA ILE A 60 14.24 -22.04 -8.65
C ILE A 60 13.67 -23.46 -8.74
N TYR A 61 12.53 -23.63 -9.40
CA TYR A 61 11.90 -24.94 -9.56
C TYR A 61 12.76 -25.90 -10.39
N LEU A 62 13.34 -25.42 -11.50
CA LEU A 62 14.20 -26.21 -12.38
C LEU A 62 15.59 -26.50 -11.81
N ALA A 63 16.07 -25.66 -10.89
CA ALA A 63 17.34 -25.86 -10.19
C ALA A 63 17.27 -26.92 -9.07
N LYS A 64 16.09 -27.50 -8.83
CA LYS A 64 15.82 -28.51 -7.82
C LYS A 64 15.69 -29.90 -8.45
#